data_AF-F7S603-F1
#
_entry.id   AF-F7S603-F1
#
_cell.length_a   1.000
_cell.length_b   1.000
_cell.length_c   1.000
_cell.angle_alpha   90.00
_cell.angle_beta   90.00
_cell.angle_gamma   90.00
#
_symmetry.space_group_name_H-M   'P 1'
#
loop_
_entity.id
_entity.type
_entity.pdbx_description
1 polymer ?
#
loop_
_entity_poly.entity_id
_entity_poly.type
_entity_poly.pdbx_seq_one_letter_code
_entity_poly.pdbx_strand_id
1 'polypeptide(L)'
;MTHAPAGATATAMIRAFKSRTQSPAIQARIGAMVGAALGFSLRTTRWRIDADTFIDVLRGGAPAIVACWHECLPSMPAAMHALRRPADAPTAYMLASRHRDGQLVVNALRRFGLEA
;
A
#
# COMPACT_ATOMS: atom_id res chain seq x y z
N MET A 1 -51.41 -2.84 -6.77
CA MET A 1 -50.13 -2.85 -7.51
C MET A 1 -49.26 -1.72 -6.95
N THR A 2 -48.32 -2.07 -6.08
CA THR A 2 -47.41 -1.12 -5.42
C THR A 2 -46.23 -0.85 -6.35
N HIS A 3 -46.15 0.36 -6.89
CA HIS A 3 -44.96 0.82 -7.62
C HIS A 3 -43.78 0.89 -6.65
N ALA A 4 -42.70 0.15 -6.94
CA ALA A 4 -41.44 0.30 -6.22
C ALA A 4 -40.91 1.74 -6.42
N PRO A 5 -40.47 2.44 -5.37
CA PRO A 5 -40.02 3.82 -5.51
C PRO A 5 -38.75 3.88 -6.36
N ALA A 6 -38.71 4.83 -7.30
CA ALA A 6 -37.63 5.02 -8.29
C ALA A 6 -36.21 5.12 -7.69
N GLY A 7 -36.08 5.41 -6.39
CA GLY A 7 -34.80 5.44 -5.67
C GLY A 7 -34.23 4.07 -5.26
N ALA A 8 -35.03 3.00 -5.30
CA ALA A 8 -34.61 1.65 -4.91
C ALA A 8 -33.56 1.08 -5.89
N THR A 9 -33.72 1.36 -7.19
CA THR A 9 -32.84 0.87 -8.26
C THR A 9 -31.48 1.58 -8.25
N ALA A 10 -31.46 2.90 -8.03
CA ALA A 10 -30.22 3.67 -7.89
C ALA A 10 -29.41 3.25 -6.65
N THR A 11 -30.09 3.04 -5.51
CA THR A 11 -29.45 2.57 -4.28
C THR A 11 -28.89 1.15 -4.43
N ALA A 12 -29.62 0.27 -5.12
CA ALA A 12 -29.16 -1.08 -5.44
C ALA A 12 -27.95 -1.08 -6.39
N MET A 13 -27.93 -0.21 -7.41
CA MET A 13 -26.77 -0.02 -8.29
C MET A 13 -25.55 0.50 -7.53
N ILE A 14 -25.71 1.52 -6.67
CA ILE A 14 -24.62 2.05 -5.84
C ILE A 14 -24.09 0.96 -4.90
N ARG A 15 -24.96 0.16 -4.28
CA ARG A 15 -24.57 -0.96 -3.40
C ARG A 15 -23.87 -2.07 -4.18
N ALA A 16 -24.34 -2.41 -5.38
CA ALA A 16 -23.72 -3.41 -6.24
C ALA A 16 -22.35 -2.94 -6.77
N PHE A 17 -22.23 -1.66 -7.14
CA PHE A 17 -20.97 -1.05 -7.53
C PHE A 17 -19.97 -1.02 -6.35
N LYS A 18 -20.44 -0.58 -5.18
CA LYS A 18 -19.66 -0.59 -3.92
C LYS A 18 -19.24 -2.01 -3.52
N SER A 19 -20.11 -3.00 -3.70
CA SER A 19 -19.80 -4.42 -3.46
C SER A 19 -18.73 -4.94 -4.41
N ARG A 20 -18.78 -4.59 -5.70
CA ARG A 20 -17.74 -4.97 -6.67
C ARG A 20 -16.39 -4.34 -6.33
N THR A 21 -16.36 -3.04 -6.06
CA THR A 21 -15.11 -2.36 -5.68
C THR A 21 -14.54 -2.83 -4.34
N GLN A 22 -15.36 -3.47 -3.51
CA GLN A 22 -14.94 -4.11 -2.25
C GLN A 22 -14.46 -5.56 -2.40
N SER A 23 -14.47 -6.13 -3.62
CA SER A 23 -13.94 -7.49 -3.81
C SER A 23 -12.42 -7.53 -3.56
N PRO A 24 -11.90 -8.56 -2.87
CA PRO A 24 -10.46 -8.70 -2.61
C PRO A 24 -9.60 -8.67 -3.89
N ALA A 25 -10.12 -9.25 -4.98
CA ALA A 25 -9.43 -9.27 -6.27
C ALA A 25 -9.30 -7.86 -6.89
N ILE A 26 -10.35 -7.04 -6.81
CA ILE A 26 -10.29 -5.66 -7.30
C ILE A 26 -9.37 -4.83 -6.40
N GLN A 27 -9.45 -4.97 -5.09
CA GLN A 27 -8.54 -4.29 -4.14
C GLN A 27 -7.08 -4.66 -4.38
N ALA A 28 -6.77 -5.94 -4.64
CA ALA A 28 -5.42 -6.38 -5.00
C ALA A 28 -4.94 -5.74 -6.31
N ARG A 29 -5.83 -5.65 -7.32
CA ARG A 29 -5.49 -5.03 -8.61
C ARG A 29 -5.28 -3.52 -8.48
N ILE A 30 -6.12 -2.82 -7.71
CA ILE A 30 -5.92 -1.40 -7.40
C ILE A 30 -4.60 -1.21 -6.66
N GLY A 31 -4.32 -2.04 -5.64
CA GLY A 31 -3.04 -2.01 -4.93
C GLY A 31 -1.85 -2.18 -5.86
N ALA A 32 -1.88 -3.17 -6.75
CA ALA A 32 -0.83 -3.37 -7.75
C ALA A 32 -0.66 -2.16 -8.69
N MET A 33 -1.75 -1.52 -9.12
CA MET A 33 -1.69 -0.29 -9.92
C MET A 33 -1.09 0.88 -9.15
N VAL A 34 -1.47 1.07 -7.89
CA VAL A 34 -0.89 2.10 -7.01
C VAL A 34 0.60 1.85 -6.83
N GLY A 35 1.00 0.61 -6.54
CA GLY A 35 2.40 0.23 -6.44
C GLY A 35 3.18 0.50 -7.74
N ALA A 36 2.57 0.22 -8.89
CA ALA A 36 3.16 0.55 -10.19
C ALA A 36 3.36 2.06 -10.39
N ALA A 37 2.36 2.87 -10.05
CA ALA A 37 2.44 4.32 -10.11
C ALA A 37 3.51 4.88 -9.16
N LEU A 38 3.60 4.35 -7.93
CA LEU A 38 4.64 4.73 -6.97
C LEU A 38 6.03 4.44 -7.51
N GLY A 39 6.27 3.26 -8.08
CA GLY A 39 7.60 2.99 -8.62
C GLY A 39 7.87 3.58 -10.00
N PHE A 40 6.83 4.01 -10.73
CA PHE A 40 7.04 4.93 -11.85
C PHE A 40 7.57 6.27 -11.31
N SER A 41 6.89 6.85 -10.30
CA SER A 41 7.34 8.07 -9.62
C SER A 41 8.79 7.94 -9.11
N LEU A 42 9.13 6.84 -8.43
CA LEU A 42 10.51 6.58 -7.98
C LEU A 42 11.56 6.63 -9.10
N ARG A 43 11.21 6.16 -10.30
CA ARG A 43 12.14 6.12 -11.44
C ARG A 43 12.23 7.44 -12.17
N THR A 44 11.15 8.23 -12.19
CA THR A 44 11.07 9.44 -13.00
C THR A 44 11.35 10.71 -12.21
N THR A 45 11.30 10.69 -10.88
CA THR A 45 11.59 11.84 -10.03
C THR A 45 12.89 11.65 -9.26
N ARG A 46 13.56 12.76 -8.93
CA ARG A 46 14.77 12.74 -8.09
C ARG A 46 14.33 12.78 -6.63
N TRP A 47 14.57 11.69 -5.91
CA TRP A 47 14.28 11.59 -4.49
C TRP A 47 15.50 11.99 -3.67
N ARG A 48 15.27 12.80 -2.64
CA ARG A 48 16.18 12.99 -1.53
C ARG A 48 15.47 12.48 -0.29
N ILE A 49 16.16 11.67 0.50
CA ILE A 49 15.63 11.10 1.74
C ILE A 49 16.55 11.59 2.84
N ASP A 50 16.04 12.47 3.69
CA ASP A 50 16.76 12.94 4.86
C ASP A 50 16.44 11.99 6.04
N ALA A 51 17.07 10.81 6.01
CA ALA A 51 16.87 9.77 7.03
C ALA A 51 18.13 8.92 7.28
N ASP A 52 19.31 9.50 7.11
CA ASP A 52 20.59 8.78 7.12
C ASP A 52 20.77 7.92 8.38
N THR A 53 20.49 8.47 9.57
CA THR A 53 20.57 7.73 10.84
C THR A 53 19.66 6.49 10.87
N PHE A 54 18.43 6.61 10.34
CA PHE A 54 17.49 5.49 10.31
C PHE A 54 17.94 4.42 9.31
N ILE A 55 18.42 4.85 8.14
CA ILE A 55 18.95 3.94 7.12
C ILE A 55 20.17 3.19 7.64
N ASP A 56 21.07 3.85 8.36
CA ASP A 56 22.27 3.22 8.91
C ASP A 56 21.94 2.19 10.00
N VAL A 57 20.96 2.48 10.88
CA VAL A 57 20.46 1.52 11.88
C VAL A 57 19.89 0.28 11.20
N LEU A 58 19.08 0.46 10.15
CA LEU A 58 18.49 -0.67 9.42
C LEU A 58 19.52 -1.46 8.62
N ARG A 59 20.53 -0.80 8.03
CA ARG A 59 21.65 -1.47 7.34
C ARG A 59 22.54 -2.25 8.31
N GLY A 60 22.64 -1.81 9.56
CA GLY A 60 23.34 -2.52 10.62
C GLY A 60 22.74 -3.89 10.98
N GLY A 61 21.60 -4.27 10.39
CA GLY A 61 20.98 -5.59 10.59
C GLY A 61 20.21 -5.73 11.90
N ALA A 62 19.98 -4.62 12.62
CA ALA A 62 19.19 -4.62 13.83
C ALA A 62 17.74 -5.00 13.53
N PRO A 63 17.10 -5.87 14.34
CA PRO A 63 15.65 -6.07 14.27
C PRO A 63 14.92 -4.74 14.47
N ALA A 64 14.02 -4.40 13.56
CA ALA A 64 13.32 -3.12 13.59
C ALA A 64 11.82 -3.30 13.27
N ILE A 65 10.99 -2.54 13.98
CA ILE A 65 9.58 -2.37 13.67
C ILE A 65 9.42 -0.98 13.06
N VAL A 66 8.98 -0.92 11.81
CA VAL A 66 8.73 0.35 11.13
C VAL A 66 7.26 0.70 11.23
N ALA A 67 6.95 1.71 12.05
CA ALA A 67 5.62 2.26 12.15
C ALA A 67 5.47 3.43 11.18
N CYS A 68 4.55 3.31 10.23
CA CYS A 68 4.28 4.34 9.24
C CYS A 68 2.96 5.02 9.55
N TRP A 69 2.97 6.34 9.66
CA TRP A 69 1.75 7.11 9.61
C TRP A 69 1.29 7.28 8.16
N HIS A 70 0.01 7.56 7.98
CA HIS A 70 -0.66 7.52 6.67
C HIS A 70 -0.09 8.54 5.69
N GLU A 71 0.41 9.67 6.17
CA GLU A 71 1.12 10.69 5.40
C GLU A 71 2.47 10.22 4.85
N CYS A 72 3.11 9.24 5.50
CA CYS A 72 4.42 8.71 5.11
C CYS A 72 4.32 7.43 4.26
N LEU A 73 3.12 6.86 4.08
CA LEU A 73 2.96 5.65 3.27
C LEU A 73 3.50 5.79 1.83
N PRO A 74 3.29 6.92 1.13
CA PRO A 74 3.82 7.10 -0.22
C PRO A 74 5.34 7.22 -0.29
N SER A 75 6.03 7.58 0.81
CA SER A 75 7.49 7.73 0.84
C SER A 75 8.22 6.42 1.19
N MET A 76 7.52 5.44 1.76
CA MET A 76 8.09 4.13 2.10
C MET A 76 8.77 3.39 0.93
N PRO A 77 8.23 3.39 -0.31
CA PRO A 77 8.93 2.85 -1.46
C PRO A 77 10.32 3.46 -1.66
N ALA A 78 10.48 4.77 -1.45
CA ALA A 78 11.76 5.45 -1.58
C ALA A 78 12.72 5.02 -0.47
N ALA A 79 12.23 4.95 0.77
CA ALA A 79 13.01 4.47 1.92
C ALA A 79 13.51 3.02 1.70
N MET A 80 12.62 2.12 1.25
CA MET A 80 12.97 0.74 0.93
C MET A 80 14.00 0.64 -0.20
N HIS A 81 13.90 1.51 -1.20
CA HIS A 81 14.89 1.59 -2.27
C HIS A 81 16.27 2.08 -1.76
N ALA A 82 16.29 3.11 -0.89
CA ALA A 82 17.51 3.68 -0.33
C ALA A 82 18.23 2.77 0.67
N LEU A 83 17.50 1.87 1.33
CA LEU A 83 18.10 0.83 2.16
C LEU A 83 19.06 -0.06 1.38
N ARG A 84 18.85 -0.24 0.05
CA ARG A 84 19.63 -1.14 -0.82
C ARG A 84 19.80 -2.52 -0.18
N ARG A 85 18.69 -3.07 0.34
CA ARG A 85 18.72 -4.32 1.10
C ARG A 85 19.30 -5.46 0.22
N PRO A 86 20.26 -6.24 0.72
CA PRO A 86 20.73 -7.45 0.07
C PRO A 86 19.57 -8.40 -0.26
N ALA A 87 19.73 -9.22 -1.30
CA ALA A 87 18.69 -10.17 -1.73
C ALA A 87 18.38 -11.24 -0.66
N ASP A 88 19.34 -11.50 0.24
CA ASP A 88 19.26 -12.42 1.37
C ASP A 88 18.83 -11.75 2.69
N ALA A 89 18.52 -10.45 2.67
CA ALA A 89 18.08 -9.74 3.87
C ALA A 89 16.72 -10.27 4.36
N PRO A 90 16.49 -10.36 5.69
CA PRO A 90 15.21 -10.84 6.23
C PRO A 90 14.01 -10.05 5.71
N THR A 91 12.87 -10.70 5.46
CA THR A 91 11.64 -10.01 5.04
C THR A 91 11.28 -8.87 6.00
N ALA A 92 10.98 -7.68 5.45
CA ALA A 92 10.45 -6.59 6.25
C ALA A 92 8.93 -6.73 6.33
N TYR A 93 8.40 -6.74 7.55
CA TYR A 93 6.97 -6.80 7.82
C TYR A 93 6.45 -5.44 8.27
N MET A 94 5.28 -5.06 7.78
CA MET A 94 4.52 -3.90 8.23
C MET A 94 3.30 -4.38 9.01
N LEU A 95 2.97 -3.66 10.07
CA LEU A 95 1.69 -3.87 10.73
C LEU A 95 0.61 -3.12 9.96
N ALA A 96 -0.33 -3.85 9.36
CA ALA A 96 -1.46 -3.27 8.65
C ALA A 96 -2.79 -3.77 9.20
N SER A 97 -3.81 -2.92 9.13
CA SER A 97 -5.17 -3.32 9.49
C SER A 97 -5.68 -4.44 8.57
N ARG A 98 -6.44 -5.38 9.14
CA ARG A 98 -7.21 -6.38 8.37
C ARG A 98 -8.36 -5.75 7.56
N HIS A 99 -8.69 -4.48 7.84
CA HIS A 99 -9.66 -3.73 7.06
C HIS A 99 -9.17 -3.53 5.62
N ARG A 100 -10.10 -3.40 4.68
CA ARG A 100 -9.83 -3.27 3.24
C ARG A 100 -8.79 -2.18 2.91
N ASP A 101 -8.82 -1.05 3.61
CA ASP A 101 -7.91 0.07 3.36
C ASP A 101 -6.48 -0.29 3.77
N GLY A 102 -6.32 -1.04 4.87
CA GLY A 102 -5.02 -1.59 5.27
C GLY A 102 -4.51 -2.62 4.27
N GLN A 103 -5.38 -3.53 3.82
CA GLN A 103 -5.02 -4.52 2.80
C GLN A 103 -4.63 -3.89 1.46
N LEU A 104 -5.26 -2.78 1.07
CA LEU A 104 -4.90 -2.02 -0.11
C LEU A 104 -3.46 -1.48 -0.02
N VAL A 105 -3.08 -0.92 1.13
CA VAL A 105 -1.72 -0.43 1.40
C VAL A 105 -0.70 -1.57 1.29
N VAL A 106 -0.99 -2.73 1.91
CA VAL A 106 -0.14 -3.92 1.82
C VAL A 106 0.07 -4.34 0.36
N ASN A 107 -1.02 -4.42 -0.41
CA ASN A 107 -0.95 -4.80 -1.82
C ASN A 107 -0.14 -3.80 -2.67
N ALA A 108 -0.19 -2.51 -2.35
CA ALA A 108 0.60 -1.49 -3.03
C ALA A 108 2.10 -1.55 -2.69
N LEU A 109 2.42 -1.86 -1.43
CA LEU A 109 3.80 -1.82 -0.93
C LEU A 109 4.56 -3.15 -1.10
N ARG A 110 3.86 -4.28 -1.30
CA ARG A 110 4.47 -5.62 -1.44
C ARG A 110 5.61 -5.70 -2.44
N ARG A 111 5.47 -5.06 -3.60
CA ARG A 111 6.52 -5.01 -4.65
C ARG A 111 7.80 -4.29 -4.24
N PHE A 112 7.81 -3.59 -3.11
CA PHE A 112 8.99 -2.91 -2.54
C PHE A 112 9.59 -3.70 -1.36
N GLY A 113 9.20 -4.97 -1.18
CA GLY A 113 9.74 -5.86 -0.15
C GLY A 113 9.12 -5.67 1.24
N LEU A 114 7.90 -5.14 1.31
CA LEU A 114 7.13 -4.96 2.54
C LEU A 114 5.95 -5.91 2.59
N GLU A 115 5.95 -6.85 3.52
CA GLU A 115 4.88 -7.82 3.75
C GLU A 115 4.01 -7.45 4.97
N ALA A 116 2.90 -8.14 5.18
CA ALA A 116 2.00 -7.93 6.33
C ALA A 116 1.32 -9.24 6.74
#